data_AF-A0A7Y8XYJ7-F1
#
_entry.id   AF-A0A7Y8XYJ7-F1
#
_cell.length_a   1.000
_cell.length_b   1.000
_cell.length_c   1.000
_cell.angle_alpha   90.00
_cell.angle_beta   90.00
_cell.angle_gamma   90.00
#
_symmetry.space_group_name_H-M   'P 1'
#
loop_
_entity.id
_entity.type
_entity.pdbx_description
1 polymer ?
#
loop_
_entity_poly.entity_id
_entity_poly.type
_entity_poly.pdbx_seq_one_letter_code
_entity_poly.pdbx_strand_id
1 'polypeptide(L)' 'MKQPALAKKVASLRIEKGLTQAELAEMCNVTVRTIQRIESAEVEPEALR' A
#
# COMPACT_ATOMS: atom_id res chain seq x y z
N MET A 1 6.97 0.11 13.81
CA MET A 1 6.61 -1.33 13.70
C MET A 1 6.60 -1.70 12.22
N LYS A 2 7.43 -2.66 11.78
CA LYS A 2 7.27 -3.27 10.45
C LYS A 2 6.12 -4.29 10.57
N GLN A 3 5.03 -4.11 9.84
CA GLN A 3 3.92 -5.08 9.79
C GLN A 3 3.86 -5.76 8.42
N PRO A 4 4.80 -6.65 8.10
CA PRO A 4 4.86 -7.32 6.80
C PRO A 4 3.60 -8.17 6.52
N ALA A 5 2.91 -8.64 7.57
CA ALA A 5 1.65 -9.38 7.43
C ALA A 5 0.50 -8.49 6.92
N LEU A 6 0.43 -7.22 7.35
CA LEU A 6 -0.60 -6.29 6.90
C LEU A 6 -0.38 -5.92 5.42
N ALA A 7 0.86 -5.58 5.08
CA ALA A 7 1.27 -5.26 3.71
C ALA A 7 0.92 -6.37 2.72
N LYS A 8 1.28 -7.62 3.07
CA LYS A 8 0.90 -8.81 2.28
C LYS A 8 -0.61 -8.97 2.17
N LYS A 9 -1.35 -8.78 3.25
CA LYS A 9 -2.82 -8.94 3.27
C LYS A 9 -3.53 -7.90 2.39
N VAL A 10 -3.08 -6.65 2.43
CA VAL A 10 -3.62 -5.58 1.56
C VAL A 10 -3.35 -5.91 0.10
N ALA A 11 -2.11 -6.28 -0.25
CA ALA A 11 -1.75 -6.67 -1.61
C ALA A 11 -2.55 -7.89 -2.11
N SER A 12 -2.70 -8.92 -1.28
CA SER A 12 -3.49 -10.11 -1.63
C SER A 12 -4.96 -9.78 -1.87
N LEU A 13 -5.61 -9.01 -0.99
CA LEU A 13 -7.01 -8.62 -1.14
C LEU A 13 -7.22 -7.72 -2.38
N ARG A 14 -6.26 -6.85 -2.68
CA ARG A 14 -6.29 -6.01 -3.89
C ARG A 14 -6.26 -6.87 -5.16
N ILE A 15 -5.35 -7.85 -5.21
CA ILE A 15 -5.21 -8.77 -6.34
C ILE A 15 -6.44 -9.67 -6.47
N GLU A 16 -6.97 -10.20 -5.36
CA GLU A 16 -8.19 -11.02 -5.34
C GLU A 16 -9.40 -10.26 -5.88
N LYS A 17 -9.46 -8.95 -5.64
CA LYS A 17 -10.49 -8.06 -6.19
C LYS A 17 -10.22 -7.57 -7.62
N GLY A 18 -9.09 -7.94 -8.23
CA GLY A 18 -8.71 -7.50 -9.57
C GLY A 18 -8.38 -6.01 -9.67
N LEU A 19 -8.07 -5.36 -8.55
CA LEU A 19 -7.82 -3.91 -8.49
C LEU A 19 -6.34 -3.59 -8.74
N THR A 20 -6.06 -2.47 -9.39
CA THR A 20 -4.74 -1.84 -9.43
C THR A 20 -4.49 -1.00 -8.17
N GLN A 21 -3.23 -0.64 -7.92
CA GLN A 21 -2.90 0.27 -6.79
C GLN A 21 -3.56 1.65 -6.96
N ALA A 22 -3.77 2.10 -8.20
CA ALA A 22 -4.43 3.37 -8.50
C ALA A 22 -5.93 3.33 -8.19
N GLU A 23 -6.62 2.27 -8.61
CA GLU A 23 -8.04 2.08 -8.31
C GLU A 23 -8.28 1.93 -6.81
N LEU A 24 -7.44 1.16 -6.11
CA LEU A 24 -7.54 1.06 -4.64
C LEU A 24 -7.29 2.42 -3.97
N ALA A 25 -6.35 3.22 -4.49
CA ALA A 25 -6.07 4.55 -3.96
C ALA A 25 -7.26 5.50 -4.15
N GLU A 26 -7.88 5.49 -5.32
CA GLU A 26 -9.08 6.28 -5.63
C GLU A 26 -10.26 5.88 -4.74
N MET A 27 -10.52 4.57 -4.60
CA MET A 27 -11.59 4.04 -3.74
C MET A 27 -11.39 4.42 -2.26
N CYS A 28 -10.14 4.48 -1.80
CA CYS A 28 -9.79 4.86 -0.43
C CYS A 28 -9.58 6.36 -0.25
N ASN A 29 -9.73 7.18 -1.31
CA ASN A 29 -9.45 8.61 -1.31
C ASN A 29 -8.04 8.94 -0.77
N VAL A 30 -7.04 8.15 -1.18
CA VAL A 30 -5.62 8.32 -0.85
C VAL A 30 -4.80 8.39 -2.13
N THR A 31 -3.51 8.67 -2.00
CA THR A 31 -2.59 8.63 -3.14
C THR A 31 -2.12 7.21 -3.43
N VAL A 32 -1.81 6.92 -4.70
CA VAL A 32 -1.17 5.64 -5.10
C VAL A 32 0.09 5.36 -4.29
N ARG A 33 0.84 6.43 -3.96
CA ARG A 33 2.04 6.37 -3.13
C ARG A 33 1.74 5.91 -1.69
N THR A 34 0.59 6.28 -1.13
CA THR A 34 0.13 5.76 0.17
C THR A 34 -0.10 4.27 0.11
N ILE A 35 -0.76 3.76 -0.94
CA ILE A 35 -0.99 2.31 -1.14
C ILE A 35 0.35 1.57 -1.28
N GLN A 36 1.28 2.10 -2.08
CA GLN A 36 2.62 1.52 -2.24
C GLN A 36 3.38 1.44 -0.91
N ARG A 37 3.33 2.49 -0.08
CA ARG A 37 3.95 2.48 1.26
C ARG A 37 3.34 1.43 2.18
N ILE A 38 2.01 1.23 2.10
CA ILE A 38 1.31 0.20 2.86
C ILE A 38 1.73 -1.20 2.39
N GLU A 39 1.77 -1.44 1.07
CA GLU A 39 2.11 -2.75 0.48
C GLU A 39 3.60 -3.09 0.56
N SER A 40 4.49 -2.11 0.66
CA SER A 40 5.93 -2.35 0.80
C SER A 40 6.41 -2.60 2.23
N ALA A 41 5.56 -2.36 3.26
CA ALA A 41 5.93 -2.42 4.70
C ALA A 41 7.16 -1.58 5.12
N GLU A 42 7.75 -0.85 4.19
CA GLU A 42 8.83 0.11 4.37
C GLU A 42 8.20 1.50 4.40
N VAL A 43 7.87 1.94 5.60
CA VAL A 43 7.83 3.37 5.88
C VAL A 43 9.29 3.83 5.96
N GLU A 44 9.96 3.89 4.82
CA GLU A 44 11.20 4.67 4.72
C GLU A 44 10.80 6.14 4.95
N PRO A 45 11.36 6.80 5.98
CA PRO A 45 11.10 8.21 6.19
C PRO A 45 11.75 8.96 5.02
N GLU A 46 10.97 9.78 4.35
CA GLU A 46 11.45 10.71 3.31
C GLU A 46 12.21 11.90 3.93
N ALA A 47 13.01 11.63 4.95
CA ALA A 47 13.83 12.57 5.70
C ALA A 47 15.33 12.25 5.64
N LEU A 48 15.78 11.38 4.71
CA LEU A 48 17.20 11.31 4.34
C LEU A 48 17.40 11.86 2.92
N ARG A 49 17.22 13.17 2.79
CA ARG A 49 18.04 14.00 1.90
C ARG A 49 19.00 14.80 2.76
#